data_AF-A0A515CU77-F1
#
_entry.id   AF-A0A515CU77-F1
#
_cell.length_a   1.000
_cell.length_b   1.000
_cell.length_c   1.000
_cell.angle_alpha   90.00
_cell.angle_beta   90.00
_cell.angle_gamma   90.00
#
_symmetry.space_group_name_H-M   'P 1'
#
loop_
_entity.id
_entity.type
_entity.pdbx_description
1 polymer ?
#
loop_
_entity_poly.entity_id
_entity_poly.type
_entity_poly.pdbx_seq_one_letter_code
_entity_poly.pdbx_strand_id
1 'polypeptide(L)'
;MRRLTAIALLMLTGCVSVYGPTKAGNQPAEGTTGDASVPSAADDGSLIGNRKPDELFTRTLAIFSAKGITPTLTDSRLGVIGAAGSEAELAGLYLDCTDQATPSNLTEEYRILAQIYSAGEGSHVMVQVSGVAGLTAADGNDKVKPFECKSSGVLEKDLLEAWRK
;
A
#
# COMPACT_ATOMS: atom_id res chain seq x y z
N MET A 1 46.62 -24.15 -49.08
CA MET A 1 46.05 -22.91 -48.50
C MET A 1 45.56 -23.27 -47.09
N ARG A 2 46.27 -22.83 -46.03
CA ARG A 2 45.83 -21.81 -45.04
C ARG A 2 44.52 -22.21 -44.33
N ARG A 3 44.36 -22.35 -43.00
CA ARG A 3 45.04 -21.85 -41.78
C ARG A 3 44.52 -22.62 -40.54
N LEU A 4 45.28 -22.57 -39.44
CA LEU A 4 44.93 -22.97 -38.06
C LEU A 4 43.71 -22.22 -37.50
N THR A 5 42.92 -22.89 -36.62
CA THR A 5 42.12 -22.40 -35.45
C THR A 5 41.17 -23.54 -35.01
N ALA A 6 40.65 -23.75 -33.78
CA ALA A 6 40.69 -23.13 -32.45
C ALA A 6 39.96 -24.14 -31.51
N ILE A 7 40.53 -24.56 -30.38
CA ILE A 7 40.30 -24.05 -29.00
C ILE A 7 38.91 -24.36 -28.40
N ALA A 8 39.00 -25.12 -27.29
CA ALA A 8 38.16 -25.17 -26.08
C ALA A 8 36.69 -25.61 -26.16
N LEU A 9 36.47 -26.83 -25.67
CA LEU A 9 35.21 -27.27 -25.07
C LEU A 9 34.83 -26.29 -23.94
N LEU A 10 33.78 -25.50 -24.18
CA LEU A 10 33.14 -24.69 -23.16
C LEU A 10 32.06 -25.52 -22.45
N MET A 11 32.32 -25.71 -21.16
CA MET A 11 31.42 -26.20 -20.12
C MET A 11 30.14 -25.35 -20.05
N LEU A 12 28.97 -25.96 -20.17
CA LEU A 12 27.70 -25.38 -19.71
C LEU A 12 26.91 -26.43 -18.89
N THR A 13 27.45 -26.84 -17.76
CA THR A 13 26.65 -27.36 -16.64
C THR A 13 26.21 -26.15 -15.82
N GLY A 14 25.00 -25.64 -16.10
CA GLY A 14 24.39 -24.59 -15.28
C GLY A 14 24.16 -25.10 -13.86
N CYS A 15 24.79 -24.43 -12.90
CA CYS A 15 24.61 -24.67 -11.47
C CYS A 15 23.17 -24.33 -11.07
N VAL A 16 22.40 -25.36 -10.69
CA VAL A 16 21.20 -25.19 -9.86
C VAL A 16 21.65 -24.76 -8.47
N SER A 17 21.37 -23.51 -8.10
CA SER A 17 21.47 -23.06 -6.71
C SER A 17 20.19 -23.45 -5.97
N VAL A 18 20.10 -24.71 -5.56
CA VAL A 18 19.18 -25.11 -4.48
C VAL A 18 19.70 -24.44 -3.21
N TYR A 19 19.02 -23.40 -2.75
CA TYR A 19 19.26 -22.84 -1.43
C TYR A 19 18.53 -23.71 -0.41
N GLY A 20 19.26 -24.65 0.19
CA GLY A 20 18.83 -25.39 1.37
C GLY A 20 18.85 -24.50 2.63
N PRO A 21 18.29 -24.97 3.76
CA PRO A 21 18.04 -24.14 4.93
C PRO A 21 19.33 -23.93 5.72
N THR A 22 19.79 -22.68 5.86
CA THR A 22 20.96 -22.36 6.70
C THR A 22 20.55 -21.77 8.05
N LYS A 23 21.01 -22.49 9.07
CA LYS A 23 21.01 -22.20 10.51
C LYS A 23 21.74 -20.88 10.83
N ALA A 24 21.29 -20.20 11.87
CA ALA A 24 21.78 -18.92 12.36
C ALA A 24 23.30 -18.84 12.59
N GLY A 25 23.91 -17.71 12.22
CA GLY A 25 25.28 -17.35 12.60
C GLY A 25 25.88 -16.23 11.75
N ASN A 26 25.86 -15.00 12.30
CA ASN A 26 26.66 -13.81 11.99
C ASN A 26 26.77 -13.31 10.53
N GLN A 27 26.13 -12.16 10.26
CA GLN A 27 26.47 -11.27 9.15
C GLN A 27 26.80 -9.87 9.70
N PRO A 28 27.79 -9.14 9.14
CA PRO A 28 28.27 -7.87 9.69
C PRO A 28 27.31 -6.70 9.43
N ALA A 29 27.37 -5.71 10.31
CA ALA A 29 26.68 -4.43 10.19
C ALA A 29 27.34 -3.52 9.15
N GLU A 30 26.52 -2.86 8.32
CA GLU A 30 26.50 -1.41 8.02
C GLU A 30 25.80 -1.13 6.68
N GLY A 31 24.98 -0.08 6.66
CA GLY A 31 24.47 0.51 5.41
C GLY A 31 23.03 0.98 5.49
N THR A 32 22.79 2.07 6.22
CA THR A 32 21.52 2.82 6.19
C THR A 32 21.22 3.30 4.77
N THR A 33 20.18 2.74 4.15
CA THR A 33 19.55 3.31 2.95
C THR A 33 18.04 3.31 3.13
N GLY A 34 17.50 4.52 3.24
CA GLY A 34 16.15 4.91 2.84
C GLY A 34 15.03 4.00 3.33
N ASP A 35 14.43 4.38 4.45
CA ASP A 35 13.11 3.96 4.86
C ASP A 35 12.10 4.39 3.77
N ALA A 36 11.96 3.56 2.74
CA ALA A 36 10.66 3.40 2.12
C ALA A 36 9.91 2.48 3.07
N SER A 37 9.28 3.09 4.08
CA SER A 37 8.24 2.46 4.88
C SER A 37 7.17 1.97 3.92
N VAL A 38 7.34 0.77 3.38
CA VAL A 38 6.22 0.00 2.89
C VAL A 38 5.33 -0.15 4.11
N PRO A 39 4.08 0.36 4.10
CA PRO A 39 3.18 0.18 5.22
C PRO A 39 3.19 -1.31 5.59
N SER A 40 3.60 -1.59 6.82
CA SER A 40 3.77 -2.96 7.32
C SER A 40 2.52 -3.76 6.95
N ALA A 41 2.71 -4.84 6.20
CA ALA A 41 1.68 -5.77 5.76
C ALA A 41 1.07 -6.54 6.95
N ALA A 42 0.32 -5.84 7.80
CA ALA A 42 -0.32 -6.36 8.98
C ALA A 42 -1.74 -5.79 9.20
N ASP A 43 -2.43 -5.41 8.10
CA ASP A 43 -3.89 -5.40 8.08
C ASP A 43 -4.33 -6.71 7.43
N ASP A 44 -4.54 -7.73 8.25
CA ASP A 44 -5.03 -9.04 7.82
C ASP A 44 -6.34 -8.86 7.03
N GLY A 45 -6.27 -9.07 5.72
CA GLY A 45 -7.43 -8.99 4.84
C GLY A 45 -8.57 -9.85 5.38
N SER A 46 -9.74 -9.25 5.58
CA SER A 46 -10.92 -9.93 6.09
C SER A 46 -11.53 -10.84 5.04
N LEU A 47 -12.01 -12.02 5.46
CA LEU A 47 -12.74 -12.94 4.59
C LEU A 47 -14.25 -12.72 4.69
N ILE A 48 -14.91 -12.52 3.55
CA ILE A 48 -16.36 -12.41 3.41
C ILE A 48 -16.87 -13.61 2.61
N GLY A 49 -17.42 -14.61 3.30
CA GLY A 49 -17.77 -15.91 2.70
C GLY A 49 -18.96 -15.89 1.72
N ASN A 50 -19.93 -14.98 1.90
CA ASN A 50 -21.21 -15.03 1.19
C ASN A 50 -21.38 -13.97 0.08
N ARG A 51 -20.29 -13.34 -0.36
CA ARG A 51 -20.33 -12.23 -1.32
C ARG A 51 -19.30 -12.42 -2.42
N LYS A 52 -19.65 -12.00 -3.64
CA LYS A 52 -18.73 -12.06 -4.79
C LYS A 52 -17.82 -10.82 -4.83
N PRO A 53 -16.58 -10.92 -5.33
CA PRO A 53 -15.67 -9.77 -5.40
C PRO A 53 -16.25 -8.59 -6.19
N ASP A 54 -16.90 -8.84 -7.33
CA ASP A 54 -17.47 -7.79 -8.18
C ASP A 54 -18.58 -6.98 -7.48
N GLU A 55 -19.36 -7.66 -6.64
CA GLU A 55 -20.41 -7.04 -5.83
C GLU A 55 -19.79 -6.11 -4.79
N LEU A 56 -18.79 -6.59 -4.07
CA LEU A 56 -18.06 -5.81 -3.07
C LEU A 56 -17.33 -4.63 -3.71
N PHE A 57 -16.73 -4.83 -4.88
CA PHE A 57 -16.05 -3.78 -5.66
C PHE A 57 -17.01 -2.65 -6.05
N THR A 58 -18.15 -3.01 -6.65
CA THR A 58 -19.19 -2.05 -7.03
C THR A 58 -19.72 -1.30 -5.81
N ARG A 59 -19.90 -2.00 -4.69
CA ARG A 59 -20.36 -1.41 -3.43
C ARG A 59 -19.34 -0.46 -2.83
N THR A 60 -18.06 -0.78 -2.87
CA THR A 60 -16.99 0.11 -2.41
C THR A 60 -16.97 1.41 -3.20
N LEU A 61 -17.13 1.35 -4.53
CA LEU A 61 -17.25 2.56 -5.36
C LEU A 61 -18.46 3.41 -4.97
N ALA A 62 -19.62 2.79 -4.70
CA ALA A 62 -20.80 3.50 -4.24
C ALA A 62 -20.59 4.15 -2.86
N ILE A 63 -19.89 3.48 -1.94
CA ILE A 63 -19.55 4.03 -0.63
C ILE A 63 -18.57 5.20 -0.75
N PHE A 64 -17.56 5.08 -1.60
CA PHE A 64 -16.60 6.15 -1.85
C PHE A 64 -17.34 7.38 -2.39
N SER A 65 -18.20 7.20 -3.39
CA SER A 65 -19.04 8.28 -3.93
C SER A 65 -19.96 8.89 -2.87
N ALA A 66 -20.60 8.09 -2.02
CA ALA A 66 -21.48 8.57 -0.96
C ALA A 66 -20.72 9.35 0.14
N LYS A 67 -19.45 9.04 0.35
CA LYS A 67 -18.54 9.71 1.28
C LYS A 67 -17.78 10.88 0.65
N GLY A 68 -18.03 11.20 -0.62
CA GLY A 68 -17.31 12.26 -1.34
C GLY A 68 -15.86 11.90 -1.71
N ILE A 69 -15.45 10.63 -1.55
CA ILE A 69 -14.14 10.15 -1.94
C ILE A 69 -14.15 9.88 -3.45
N THR A 70 -13.28 10.56 -4.20
CA THR A 70 -13.11 10.32 -5.63
C THR A 70 -11.96 9.33 -5.87
N PRO A 71 -12.21 8.14 -6.44
CA PRO A 71 -11.15 7.22 -6.79
C PRO A 71 -10.23 7.80 -7.86
N THR A 72 -8.92 7.72 -7.63
CA THR A 72 -7.86 8.08 -8.61
C THR A 72 -7.29 6.84 -9.31
N LEU A 73 -7.50 5.66 -8.71
CA LEU A 73 -7.13 4.36 -9.26
C LEU A 73 -8.33 3.41 -9.15
N THR A 74 -8.65 2.72 -10.23
CA THR A 74 -9.70 1.69 -10.23
C THR A 74 -9.30 0.62 -11.25
N ASP A 75 -8.97 -0.58 -10.77
CA ASP A 75 -8.65 -1.75 -11.59
C ASP A 75 -9.49 -2.93 -11.09
N SER A 76 -10.56 -3.27 -11.81
CA SER A 76 -11.46 -4.37 -11.46
C SER A 76 -10.83 -5.75 -11.69
N ARG A 77 -9.81 -5.87 -12.53
CA ARG A 77 -9.09 -7.13 -12.77
C ARG A 77 -8.17 -7.46 -11.60
N LEU A 78 -7.53 -6.44 -11.02
CA LEU A 78 -6.72 -6.58 -9.80
C LEU A 78 -7.56 -6.45 -8.52
N GLY A 79 -8.80 -5.98 -8.63
CA GLY A 79 -9.68 -5.75 -7.51
C GLY A 79 -9.26 -4.57 -6.64
N VAL A 80 -8.59 -3.57 -7.23
CA VAL A 80 -7.99 -2.44 -6.52
C VAL A 80 -8.78 -1.15 -6.76
N ILE A 81 -9.08 -0.43 -5.69
CA ILE A 81 -9.64 0.93 -5.71
C ILE A 81 -8.72 1.79 -4.85
N GLY A 82 -8.11 2.81 -5.44
CA GLY A 82 -7.25 3.76 -4.76
C GLY A 82 -7.83 5.17 -4.83
N ALA A 83 -7.68 5.93 -3.75
CA ALA A 83 -8.00 7.35 -3.72
C ALA A 83 -6.88 8.10 -2.98
N ALA A 84 -6.62 9.32 -3.39
CA ALA A 84 -5.75 10.25 -2.68
C ALA A 84 -6.31 11.66 -2.82
N GLY A 85 -6.11 12.48 -1.80
CA GLY A 85 -6.64 13.83 -1.75
C GLY A 85 -6.10 14.60 -0.56
N SER A 86 -6.44 15.88 -0.49
CA SER A 86 -5.96 16.80 0.55
C SER A 86 -7.09 17.67 1.12
N GLU A 87 -8.33 17.25 0.90
CA GLU A 87 -9.52 17.91 1.39
C GLU A 87 -9.55 17.82 2.92
N ALA A 88 -9.47 18.97 3.60
CA ALA A 88 -9.32 19.03 5.05
C ALA A 88 -10.39 18.26 5.83
N GLU A 89 -11.63 18.21 5.33
CA GLU A 89 -12.72 17.46 5.96
C GLU A 89 -12.49 15.94 5.89
N LEU A 90 -12.04 15.42 4.75
CA LEU A 90 -11.77 13.99 4.58
C LEU A 90 -10.47 13.57 5.26
N ALA A 91 -9.43 14.40 5.14
CA ALA A 91 -8.14 14.15 5.77
C ALA A 91 -8.29 14.10 7.31
N GLY A 92 -8.95 15.12 7.91
CA GLY A 92 -9.18 15.15 9.35
C GLY A 92 -10.15 14.08 9.87
N LEU A 93 -10.97 13.48 8.99
CA LEU A 93 -11.84 12.36 9.34
C LEU A 93 -11.09 11.01 9.32
N TYR A 94 -10.22 10.82 8.34
CA TYR A 94 -9.59 9.53 8.06
C TYR A 94 -8.15 9.40 8.57
N LEU A 95 -7.51 10.51 8.91
CA LEU A 95 -6.15 10.53 9.44
C LEU A 95 -6.15 10.90 10.92
N ASP A 96 -5.29 10.22 11.66
CA ASP A 96 -4.86 10.62 12.99
C ASP A 96 -3.39 11.04 12.93
N CYS A 97 -3.17 12.35 13.06
CA CYS A 97 -1.86 13.00 13.06
C CYS A 97 -1.40 13.41 14.47
N THR A 98 -2.05 12.92 15.55
CA THR A 98 -1.85 13.40 16.93
C THR A 98 -0.49 13.04 17.55
N ASP A 99 0.26 12.13 16.94
CA ASP A 99 1.60 11.75 17.36
C ASP A 99 2.63 12.91 17.25
N GLN A 100 2.25 14.06 16.67
CA GLN A 100 3.11 15.23 16.53
C GLN A 100 2.48 16.51 17.11
N ALA A 101 3.21 17.19 17.99
CA ALA A 101 2.85 18.50 18.52
C ALA A 101 3.13 19.60 17.48
N THR A 102 2.23 19.74 16.51
CA THR A 102 2.45 20.59 15.33
C THR A 102 1.42 21.72 15.19
N PRO A 103 1.69 22.76 14.38
CA PRO A 103 0.82 23.93 14.27
C PRO A 103 -0.49 23.59 13.54
N SER A 104 -1.56 24.33 13.82
CA SER A 104 -2.93 24.04 13.34
C SER A 104 -3.17 24.28 11.84
N ASN A 105 -2.15 24.65 11.07
CA ASN A 105 -2.27 25.05 9.67
C ASN A 105 -1.54 24.09 8.70
N LEU A 106 -1.35 22.84 9.09
CA LEU A 106 -0.81 21.81 8.21
C LEU A 106 -1.79 21.49 7.08
N THR A 107 -1.22 21.10 5.93
CA THR A 107 -1.95 20.43 4.86
C THR A 107 -1.77 18.94 5.06
N GLU A 108 -2.89 18.22 5.14
CA GLU A 108 -2.94 16.78 5.29
C GLU A 108 -3.34 16.17 3.94
N GLU A 109 -2.58 15.17 3.49
CA GLU A 109 -2.86 14.39 2.29
C GLU A 109 -3.16 12.96 2.68
N TYR A 110 -4.37 12.49 2.40
CA TYR A 110 -4.77 11.11 2.63
C TYR A 110 -4.50 10.24 1.41
N ARG A 111 -4.31 8.95 1.66
CA ARG A 111 -4.15 7.87 0.70
C ARG A 111 -4.97 6.69 1.20
N ILE A 112 -5.85 6.19 0.34
CA ILE A 112 -6.76 5.08 0.63
C ILE A 112 -6.53 4.02 -0.44
N LEU A 113 -6.38 2.78 -0.01
CA LEU A 113 -6.30 1.61 -0.88
C LEU A 113 -7.28 0.56 -0.39
N ALA A 114 -8.26 0.20 -1.22
CA ALA A 114 -9.12 -0.96 -1.00
C ALA A 114 -8.77 -2.05 -2.02
N GLN A 115 -8.56 -3.27 -1.55
CA GLN A 115 -8.28 -4.43 -2.37
C GLN A 115 -9.30 -5.54 -2.09
N ILE A 116 -9.88 -6.09 -3.16
CA ILE A 116 -10.98 -7.05 -3.11
C ILE A 116 -10.71 -8.15 -4.13
N TYR A 117 -10.51 -9.39 -3.68
CA TYR A 117 -10.18 -10.50 -4.57
C TYR A 117 -10.83 -11.80 -4.10
N SER A 118 -10.98 -12.75 -5.03
CA SER A 118 -11.54 -14.07 -4.69
C SER A 118 -10.55 -14.90 -3.88
N ALA A 119 -11.06 -15.58 -2.85
CA ALA A 119 -10.33 -16.51 -2.00
C ALA A 119 -10.54 -17.98 -2.39
N GLY A 120 -11.18 -18.26 -3.53
CA GLY A 120 -11.81 -19.56 -3.79
C GLY A 120 -13.13 -19.71 -3.02
N GLU A 121 -13.09 -19.69 -1.69
CA GLU A 121 -14.27 -19.65 -0.82
C GLU A 121 -14.55 -18.22 -0.33
N GLY A 122 -15.36 -17.49 -1.08
CA GLY A 122 -15.72 -16.11 -0.77
C GLY A 122 -14.73 -15.07 -1.30
N SER A 123 -14.74 -13.89 -0.67
CA SER A 123 -13.95 -12.72 -1.07
C SER A 123 -13.06 -12.24 0.06
N HIS A 124 -11.77 -12.06 -0.21
CA HIS A 124 -10.87 -11.31 0.65
C HIS A 124 -11.05 -9.82 0.40
N VAL A 125 -11.08 -9.06 1.48
CA VAL A 125 -11.15 -7.60 1.45
C VAL A 125 -10.09 -7.01 2.38
N MET A 126 -9.35 -6.05 1.87
CA MET A 126 -8.37 -5.28 2.62
C MET A 126 -8.63 -3.80 2.34
N VAL A 127 -8.47 -2.98 3.36
CA VAL A 127 -8.48 -1.53 3.21
C VAL A 127 -7.36 -0.97 4.06
N GLN A 128 -6.59 -0.08 3.46
CA GLN A 128 -5.50 0.64 4.10
C GLN A 128 -5.73 2.12 3.93
N VAL A 129 -5.63 2.86 5.03
CA VAL A 129 -5.64 4.31 5.03
C VAL A 129 -4.35 4.80 5.66
N SER A 130 -3.71 5.74 4.99
CA SER A 130 -2.52 6.42 5.49
C SER A 130 -2.46 7.82 4.92
N GLY A 131 -1.56 8.64 5.44
CA GLY A 131 -1.40 9.98 4.90
C GLY A 131 -0.11 10.64 5.34
N VAL A 132 0.06 11.85 4.87
CA VAL A 132 1.16 12.72 5.30
C VAL A 132 0.61 14.09 5.67
N ALA A 133 1.16 14.70 6.71
CA ALA A 133 0.88 16.08 7.06
C ALA A 133 2.15 16.90 6.94
N GLY A 134 2.05 18.09 6.35
CA GLY A 134 3.18 18.99 6.13
C GLY A 134 2.74 20.42 5.90
N LEU A 135 3.71 21.33 5.78
CA LEU A 135 3.43 22.71 5.43
C LEU A 135 4.43 23.18 4.39
N THR A 136 3.94 23.49 3.20
CA THR A 136 4.74 24.03 2.10
C THR A 136 4.65 25.55 2.09
N ALA A 137 5.79 26.24 1.93
CA ALA A 137 5.85 27.67 1.73
C ALA A 137 5.45 28.05 0.29
N ALA A 138 5.18 29.34 0.07
CA ALA A 138 4.85 29.86 -1.27
C ALA A 138 6.00 29.71 -2.29
N ASP A 139 7.23 29.50 -1.82
CA ASP A 139 8.41 29.22 -2.65
C ASP A 139 8.58 27.73 -3.00
N GLY A 140 7.65 26.87 -2.54
CA GLY A 140 7.67 25.43 -2.77
C GLY A 140 8.52 24.62 -1.79
N ASN A 141 9.13 25.26 -0.79
CA ASN A 141 9.94 24.58 0.22
C ASN A 141 9.12 24.18 1.45
N ASP A 142 9.48 23.06 2.09
CA ASP A 142 8.85 22.62 3.32
C ASP A 142 9.18 23.58 4.49
N LYS A 143 8.17 24.26 5.04
CA LYS A 143 8.26 24.96 6.32
C LYS A 143 8.20 24.00 7.50
N VAL A 144 7.38 22.96 7.36
CA VAL A 144 7.30 21.83 8.30
C VAL A 144 7.56 20.59 7.49
N LYS A 145 8.58 19.83 7.90
CA LYS A 145 8.93 18.57 7.26
C LYS A 145 7.71 17.63 7.29
N PRO A 146 7.31 17.04 6.14
CA PRO A 146 6.22 16.09 6.10
C PRO A 146 6.46 14.90 7.03
N PHE A 147 5.41 14.48 7.72
CA PHE A 147 5.41 13.28 8.57
C PHE A 147 4.19 12.43 8.30
N GLU A 148 4.29 11.14 8.62
CA GLU A 148 3.20 10.18 8.38
C GLU A 148 2.08 10.36 9.40
N CYS A 149 0.85 10.35 8.90
CA CYS A 149 -0.35 10.21 9.71
C CYS A 149 -0.90 8.79 9.57
N LYS A 150 -1.39 8.27 10.70
CA LYS A 150 -2.00 6.95 10.75
C LYS A 150 -3.46 7.03 10.34
N SER A 151 -4.06 5.89 10.05
CA SER A 151 -5.51 5.82 9.92
C SER A 151 -6.21 6.12 11.23
N SER A 152 -7.35 6.82 11.17
CA SER A 152 -8.31 6.93 12.28
C SER A 152 -9.14 5.65 12.48
N GLY A 153 -9.12 4.72 11.52
CA GLY A 153 -9.88 3.46 11.52
C GLY A 153 -11.35 3.61 11.12
N VAL A 154 -11.84 4.84 10.89
CA VAL A 154 -13.25 5.12 10.60
C VAL A 154 -13.67 4.51 9.26
N LEU A 155 -12.87 4.72 8.21
CA LEU A 155 -13.23 4.24 6.87
C LEU A 155 -13.16 2.71 6.79
N GLU A 156 -12.15 2.11 7.40
CA GLU A 156 -11.94 0.67 7.45
C GLU A 156 -13.11 -0.02 8.13
N LYS A 157 -13.51 0.51 9.29
CA LYS A 157 -14.69 0.03 10.01
C LYS A 157 -15.95 0.13 9.15
N ASP A 158 -16.19 1.28 8.53
CA ASP A 158 -17.39 1.51 7.72
C ASP A 158 -17.47 0.57 6.51
N LEU A 159 -16.35 0.35 5.82
CA LEU A 159 -16.27 -0.58 4.69
C LEU A 159 -16.46 -2.02 5.14
N LEU A 160 -15.81 -2.45 6.23
CA LEU A 160 -15.97 -3.80 6.77
C LEU A 160 -17.42 -4.07 7.22
N GLU A 161 -18.08 -3.11 7.84
CA GLU A 161 -19.50 -3.21 8.18
C GLU A 161 -20.39 -3.27 6.93
N ALA A 162 -20.07 -2.48 5.90
CA ALA A 162 -20.81 -2.50 4.66
C ALA A 162 -20.65 -3.83 3.92
N TRP A 163 -19.44 -4.38 3.81
CA TRP A 163 -19.21 -5.65 3.11
C TRP A 163 -19.87 -6.86 3.79
N ARG A 164 -20.11 -6.79 5.10
CA ARG A 164 -20.79 -7.86 5.87
C ARG A 164 -22.32 -7.84 5.76
N LYS A 165 -22.92 -6.69 5.51
CA LYS A 165 -24.38 -6.53 5.34
C LYS A 165 -24.82 -7.07 3.98
#